data_AF-A0A812L3M8-F1
#
_entry.id   AF-A0A812L3M8-F1
#
_cell.length_a   1.000
_cell.length_b   1.000
_cell.length_c   1.000
_cell.angle_alpha   90.00
_cell.angle_beta   90.00
_cell.angle_gamma   90.00
#
_symmetry.space_group_name_H-M   'P 1'
#
loop_
_entity.id
_entity.type
_entity.pdbx_description
1 polymer ?
#
loop_
_entity_poly.entity_id
_entity_poly.type
_entity_poly.pdbx_seq_one_letter_code
_entity_poly.pdbx_strand_id
1 'polypeptide(L)' 'MTGSVPGFKDLTVNFIPGAKPQLVCFSDEEEVERLDLETMKIRELHQLMKDKGFERTAPVPEDL' A
#
# COMPACT_ATOMS: atom_id res chain seq x y z
N MET A 1 -3.09 -10.59 11.04
CA MET A 1 -1.97 -11.28 10.34
C MET A 1 -1.30 -10.24 9.47
N THR A 2 0.03 -10.11 9.57
CA THR A 2 0.83 -9.20 8.74
C THR A 2 1.47 -10.02 7.62
N GLY A 3 1.41 -9.54 6.39
CA GLY A 3 2.01 -10.19 5.23
C GLY A 3 2.77 -9.17 4.40
N SER A 4 3.97 -9.53 3.93
CA SER A 4 4.65 -8.72 2.91
C SER A 4 3.83 -8.74 1.63
N VAL A 5 3.63 -7.59 0.99
CA VAL A 5 2.93 -7.56 -0.30
C VAL A 5 3.86 -8.08 -1.39
N PRO A 6 3.48 -9.15 -2.11
CA PRO A 6 4.25 -9.59 -3.26
C PRO A 6 4.35 -8.44 -4.26
N GLY A 7 5.58 -8.03 -4.58
CA GLY A 7 5.82 -7.04 -5.63
C GLY A 7 5.99 -5.60 -5.16
N PHE A 8 6.06 -5.25 -3.88
CA PHE A 8 6.52 -3.93 -3.42
C PHE A 8 7.55 -4.07 -2.29
N LYS A 9 8.65 -3.29 -2.37
CA LYS A 9 9.61 -3.17 -1.27
C LYS A 9 9.06 -2.22 -0.22
N ASP A 10 9.36 -2.47 1.05
CA ASP A 10 9.02 -1.60 2.19
C ASP A 10 7.50 -1.37 2.40
N LEU A 11 6.67 -2.29 1.87
CA LEU A 11 5.22 -2.30 2.04
C LEU A 11 4.76 -3.56 2.79
N THR A 12 4.08 -3.35 3.91
CA THR A 12 3.44 -4.41 4.71
C THR A 12 1.94 -4.26 4.65
N VAL A 13 1.22 -5.38 4.48
CA VAL A 13 -0.24 -5.41 4.60
C VAL A 13 -0.64 -6.05 5.91
N ASN A 14 -1.50 -5.33 6.64
CA ASN A 14 -2.06 -5.75 7.91
C ASN A 14 -3.56 -5.99 7.74
N PHE A 15 -3.99 -7.24 7.97
CA PHE A 15 -5.42 -7.57 7.99
C PHE A 15 -5.97 -7.34 9.39
N ILE A 16 -6.79 -6.29 9.54
CA ILE A 16 -7.42 -5.87 10.79
C ILE A 16 -8.94 -6.03 10.65
N PRO A 17 -9.59 -6.94 11.42
CA PRO A 17 -11.03 -7.15 11.35
C PRO A 17 -11.82 -5.86 11.64
N GLY A 18 -12.77 -5.53 10.77
CA GLY A 18 -13.66 -4.36 10.93
C GLY A 18 -13.00 -3.01 10.64
N ALA A 19 -11.71 -2.96 10.29
CA ALA A 19 -11.05 -1.74 9.88
C ALA A 19 -11.31 -1.44 8.40
N LYS A 20 -11.44 -0.14 8.09
CA LYS A 20 -11.45 0.35 6.71
C LYS A 20 -10.05 0.20 6.09
N PRO A 21 -9.94 0.02 4.77
CA PRO A 21 -8.65 -0.02 4.09
C PRO A 21 -7.97 1.36 4.21
N GLN A 22 -6.75 1.38 4.72
CA GLN A 22 -5.98 2.59 4.95
C GLN A 22 -4.52 2.37 4.53
N LEU A 23 -3.89 3.41 4.00
CA LEU A 23 -2.43 3.49 3.85
C LEU A 23 -1.89 4.25 5.06
N VAL A 24 -0.91 3.67 5.75
CA VAL A 24 -0.23 4.31 6.88
C VAL A 24 1.25 4.37 6.54
N CYS A 25 1.83 5.56 6.51
CA CYS A 25 3.24 5.78 6.22
C CYS A 25 3.96 6.10 7.53
N PHE A 26 5.11 5.46 7.70
CA PHE A 26 5.98 5.63 8.86
C PHE A 26 7.32 6.22 8.40
N SER A 27 7.88 7.11 9.21
CA SER A 27 9.28 7.51 9.16
C SER A 27 9.93 6.97 10.42
N ASP A 28 10.86 6.03 10.26
CA ASP A 28 11.39 5.22 11.37
C ASP A 28 10.25 4.52 12.14
N GLU A 29 9.96 4.95 13.38
CA GLU A 29 8.91 4.37 14.22
C GLU A 29 7.69 5.31 14.39
N GLU A 30 7.72 6.49 13.75
CA GLU A 30 6.66 7.49 13.87
C GLU A 30 5.72 7.46 12.67
N GLU A 31 4.41 7.39 12.93
CA GLU A 31 3.38 7.56 11.89
C GLU A 31 3.40 9.01 11.41
N VAL A 32 3.70 9.21 10.13
CA VAL A 32 3.78 10.55 9.52
C VAL A 32 2.56 10.85 8.63
N GLU A 33 1.85 9.83 8.16
CA GLU A 33 0.70 10.00 7.28
C GLU A 33 -0.27 8.83 7.37
N ARG A 34 -1.57 9.13 7.30
CA ARG A 34 -2.64 8.15 7.17
C ARG A 34 -3.65 8.59 6.12
N LEU A 35 -3.93 7.72 5.17
CA LEU A 35 -4.87 7.96 4.07
C LEU A 35 -5.96 6.90 4.05
N ASP A 36 -7.22 7.32 3.91
CA ASP A 36 -8.35 6.41 3.66
C ASP A 36 -8.35 5.97 2.19
N LEU A 37 -8.45 4.66 1.97
CA LEU A 37 -8.43 4.05 0.64
C LEU A 37 -9.81 3.54 0.21
N GLU A 38 -10.86 3.63 1.04
CA GLU A 38 -12.17 2.99 0.86
C GLU A 38 -12.84 3.35 -0.48
N THR A 39 -12.62 4.58 -0.96
CA THR A 39 -13.23 5.08 -2.20
C THR A 39 -12.30 5.03 -3.41
N MET A 40 -11.02 4.66 -3.22
CA MET A 40 -10.02 4.68 -4.28
C MET A 40 -10.10 3.41 -5.14
N LYS A 41 -9.99 3.59 -6.45
CA LYS A 41 -9.89 2.49 -7.41
C LYS A 41 -8.46 1.97 -7.48
N ILE A 42 -8.30 0.70 -7.90
CA ILE A 42 -6.99 0.05 -8.06
C ILE A 42 -6.01 0.90 -8.88
N ARG A 43 -6.45 1.53 -9.96
CA ARG A 43 -5.61 2.42 -10.78
C ARG A 43 -5.09 3.63 -10.00
N GLU A 44 -5.94 4.23 -9.18
CA GLU A 44 -5.59 5.39 -8.35
C GLU A 44 -4.63 4.97 -7.23
N LEU A 45 -4.83 3.79 -6.64
CA LEU A 45 -3.91 3.19 -5.68
C LEU A 45 -2.53 2.94 -6.30
N HIS A 46 -2.47 2.35 -7.49
CA HIS A 46 -1.21 2.13 -8.19
C HIS A 46 -0.48 3.45 -8.49
N GLN A 47 -1.21 4.50 -8.85
CA GLN A 47 -0.61 5.81 -9.07
C GLN A 47 -0.12 6.42 -7.75
N LEU A 48 -0.91 6.35 -6.69
CA LEU A 48 -0.52 6.81 -5.34
C LEU A 48 0.79 6.16 -4.87
N MET A 49 0.92 4.84 -5.06
CA MET A 49 2.14 4.12 -4.69
C MET A 49 3.36 4.61 -5.48
N LYS A 50 3.21 4.88 -6.78
CA LYS A 50 4.27 5.46 -7.61
C LYS A 50 4.65 6.87 -7.17
N ASP A 51 3.66 7.72 -6.91
CA ASP A 51 3.87 9.11 -6.51
C ASP A 51 4.57 9.21 -5.15
N LYS A 52 4.34 8.23 -4.26
CA LYS A 52 5.06 8.08 -2.98
C LYS A 52 6.45 7.45 -3.11
N GLY A 53 6.87 7.05 -4.31
CA GLY A 53 8.19 6.47 -4.57
C GLY A 53 8.32 4.98 -4.25
N PHE A 54 7.21 4.25 -4.08
CA PHE A 54 7.29 2.81 -3.88
C PHE A 54 7.63 2.09 -5.18
N GLU A 55 8.73 1.35 -5.17
CA GLU A 55 9.17 0.55 -6.30
C GLU A 55 8.57 -0.85 -6.24
N ARG A 56 8.10 -1.31 -7.41
CA ARG A 56 7.63 -2.69 -7.54
C ARG A 56 8.83 -3.63 -7.66
N THR A 57 8.86 -4.69 -6.86
CA THR A 57 9.94 -5.70 -6.88
C THR A 57 9.74 -6.78 -7.95
N ALA A 58 8.55 -6.85 -8.55
CA ALA A 58 8.26 -7.75 -9.67
C ALA A 58 7.37 -7.05 -10.72
N PRO A 59 7.57 -7.31 -12.02
CA PRO A 59 6.68 -6.81 -13.06
C PRO A 59 5.26 -7.36 -12.85
N VAL A 60 4.26 -6.51 -13.05
CA VAL A 60 2.85 -6.91 -13.03
C VAL A 60 2.60 -7.73 -14.31
N PRO A 61 1.92 -8.88 -14.25
CA PRO A 61 1.31 -9.44 -15.44
C PRO A 61 0.39 -8.36 -16.06
N GLU A 62 0.49 -8.10 -17.36
CA GLU A 62 -0.24 -7.02 -18.05
C GLU A 62 -1.78 -7.19 -18.03
N ASP A 63 -2.29 -8.25 -17.42
CA ASP A 63 -3.69 -8.69 -17.46
C ASP A 63 -4.50 -8.42 -16.16
N LEU A 64 -4.03 -7.54 -15.26
CA LEU A 64 -4.69 -7.21 -13.98
C LEU A 64 -5.13 -5.74 -13.85
#